data_AF-A0A0C2ZL01-F1
#
_entry.id   AF-A0A0C2ZL01-F1
#
_cell.length_a   1.000
_cell.length_b   1.000
_cell.length_c   1.000
_cell.angle_alpha   90.00
_cell.angle_beta   90.00
_cell.angle_gamma   90.00
#
_symmetry.space_group_name_H-M   'P 1'
#
loop_
_entity.id
_entity.type
_entity.pdbx_description
1 polymer ?
#
loop_
_entity_poly.entity_id
_entity_poly.type
_entity_poly.pdbx_seq_one_letter_code
_entity_poly.pdbx_strand_id
1 'polypeptide(L)'
;MGHGFGYRDFPIAFPYATYNTRDFHCVDDVGSRYYNQIVDSRTIKPDYHSHEFMLLQSNFYQYGITVKHNPQNRAGWGSCIFIHLKKPNDVASSGCSMMAQEELKEILQWLDKSKNPMLLQLPKEEFDKRVTLSVD
;
A
#
# COMPACT_ATOMS: atom_id res chain seq x y z
N MET A 1 -3.40 4.60 -8.69
CA MET A 1 -3.17 3.58 -7.64
C MET A 1 -2.21 2.50 -8.11
N GLY A 2 -1.69 1.67 -7.21
CA GLY A 2 -0.89 0.49 -7.54
C GLY A 2 -1.76 -0.75 -7.78
N HIS A 3 -1.64 -1.73 -6.90
CA HIS A 3 -2.33 -3.03 -6.91
C HIS A 3 -2.78 -3.40 -5.50
N GLY A 4 -3.82 -4.23 -5.40
CA GLY A 4 -4.17 -4.90 -4.15
C GLY A 4 -3.15 -5.99 -3.81
N PHE A 5 -3.05 -6.36 -2.55
CA PHE A 5 -2.20 -7.47 -2.13
C PHE A 5 -2.75 -8.17 -0.88
N GLY A 6 -2.23 -9.37 -0.63
CA GLY A 6 -2.47 -10.09 0.61
C GLY A 6 -1.78 -11.44 0.63
N TYR A 7 -2.08 -12.27 1.63
CA TYR A 7 -1.36 -13.54 1.87
C TYR A 7 -1.94 -14.72 1.09
N ARG A 8 -3.11 -14.55 0.51
CA ARG A 8 -3.83 -15.56 -0.28
C ARG A 8 -4.42 -14.89 -1.50
N ASP A 9 -4.69 -15.69 -2.52
CA ASP A 9 -5.39 -15.23 -3.71
C ASP A 9 -6.75 -14.65 -3.34
N PHE A 10 -7.09 -13.53 -3.97
CA PHE A 10 -8.34 -12.83 -3.78
C PHE A 10 -8.86 -12.39 -5.15
N PRO A 11 -9.79 -13.16 -5.75
CA PRO A 11 -10.23 -12.90 -7.11
C PRO A 11 -11.13 -11.66 -7.16
N ILE A 12 -10.60 -10.58 -7.72
CA ILE A 12 -11.27 -9.27 -7.88
C ILE A 12 -10.93 -8.67 -9.25
N ALA A 13 -11.66 -7.63 -9.66
CA ALA A 13 -11.42 -6.94 -10.94
C ALA A 13 -10.21 -5.99 -10.92
N PHE A 14 -9.62 -5.75 -9.75
CA PHE A 14 -8.41 -4.96 -9.56
C PHE A 14 -7.15 -5.85 -9.60
N PRO A 15 -5.97 -5.37 -10.07
CA PRO A 15 -4.75 -6.15 -10.01
C PRO A 15 -4.44 -6.54 -8.56
N TYR A 16 -4.14 -7.81 -8.33
CA TYR A 16 -3.90 -8.33 -6.99
C TYR A 16 -2.65 -9.23 -6.97
N ALA A 17 -1.78 -9.04 -5.99
CA ALA A 17 -0.56 -9.84 -5.80
C ALA A 17 -0.59 -10.61 -4.48
N THR A 18 -0.18 -11.87 -4.52
CA THR A 18 -0.09 -12.72 -3.34
C THR A 18 1.33 -12.72 -2.78
N TYR A 19 1.49 -12.34 -1.51
CA TYR A 19 2.76 -12.34 -0.79
C TYR A 19 2.66 -13.26 0.42
N ASN A 20 3.02 -14.53 0.23
CA ASN A 20 2.83 -15.60 1.22
C ASN A 20 4.14 -16.20 1.76
N THR A 21 5.29 -15.62 1.40
CA THR A 21 6.60 -15.94 1.99
C THR A 21 7.29 -14.64 2.43
N ARG A 22 8.33 -14.78 3.27
CA ARG A 22 9.18 -13.65 3.67
C ARG A 22 10.25 -13.31 2.64
N ASP A 23 10.21 -13.93 1.46
CA ASP A 23 11.08 -13.57 0.35
C ASP A 23 10.64 -12.25 -0.31
N PHE A 24 9.36 -11.88 -0.12
CA PHE A 24 8.78 -10.64 -0.61
C PHE A 24 8.85 -9.54 0.46
N HIS A 25 9.42 -8.41 0.08
CA HIS A 25 9.53 -7.23 0.93
C HIS A 25 9.62 -5.96 0.10
N CYS A 26 9.18 -4.84 0.68
CA CYS A 26 9.37 -3.51 0.13
C CYS A 26 10.68 -2.92 0.66
N VAL A 27 11.54 -2.42 -0.23
CA VAL A 27 12.81 -1.82 0.16
C VAL A 27 12.61 -0.35 0.53
N ASP A 28 12.99 0.02 1.75
CA ASP A 28 12.92 1.39 2.29
C ASP A 28 14.30 2.04 2.45
N ASP A 29 15.38 1.34 2.07
CA ASP A 29 16.73 1.90 2.03
C ASP A 29 16.88 2.89 0.86
N VAL A 30 17.06 4.17 1.21
CA VAL A 30 17.22 5.27 0.26
C VAL A 30 18.42 5.13 -0.68
N GLY A 31 19.45 4.36 -0.29
CA GLY A 31 20.65 4.13 -1.10
C GLY A 31 20.51 3.01 -2.14
N SER A 32 19.43 2.24 -2.09
CA SER A 32 19.24 1.06 -2.94
C SER A 32 18.63 1.37 -4.29
N ARG A 33 19.04 0.62 -5.34
CA ARG A 33 18.36 0.67 -6.64
C ARG A 33 16.90 0.17 -6.60
N TYR A 34 16.56 -0.57 -5.55
CA TYR A 34 15.23 -1.14 -5.32
C TYR A 34 14.38 -0.25 -4.39
N TYR A 35 14.85 0.95 -4.00
CA TYR A 35 14.10 1.86 -3.14
C TYR A 35 12.64 2.02 -3.59
N ASN A 36 11.71 1.95 -2.64
CA ASN A 36 10.27 2.02 -2.84
C ASN A 36 9.68 0.94 -3.79
N GLN A 37 10.32 -0.23 -3.88
CA GLN A 37 9.83 -1.35 -4.67
C GLN A 37 9.62 -2.59 -3.82
N ILE A 38 8.54 -3.30 -4.08
CA ILE A 38 8.35 -4.67 -3.58
C ILE A 38 9.14 -5.61 -4.50
N VAL A 39 10.05 -6.37 -3.91
CA VAL A 39 10.95 -7.28 -4.62
C VAL A 39 10.80 -8.71 -4.10
N ASP A 40 11.23 -9.68 -4.90
CA ASP A 40 11.45 -11.07 -4.47
C ASP A 40 12.96 -11.30 -4.32
N SER A 41 13.41 -11.45 -3.07
CA SER A 41 14.83 -11.62 -2.72
C SER A 41 15.53 -12.78 -3.44
N ARG A 42 14.78 -13.79 -3.88
CA ARG A 42 15.31 -14.97 -4.57
C ARG A 42 15.73 -14.67 -6.00
N THR A 43 15.26 -13.56 -6.56
CA THR A 43 15.40 -13.22 -7.98
C THR A 43 16.35 -12.05 -8.22
N ILE A 44 16.84 -11.41 -7.16
CA ILE A 44 17.68 -10.21 -7.23
C ILE A 44 18.97 -10.39 -6.42
N LYS A 45 19.96 -9.57 -6.71
CA LYS A 45 21.11 -9.34 -5.81
C LYS A 45 20.77 -8.16 -4.90
N PRO A 46 20.61 -8.35 -3.58
CA PRO A 46 20.32 -7.27 -2.64
C PRO A 46 21.43 -6.22 -2.60
N ASP A 47 21.05 -4.95 -2.50
CA ASP A 47 21.94 -3.79 -2.28
C ASP A 47 21.38 -2.80 -1.24
N TYR A 48 20.48 -3.28 -0.38
CA TYR A 48 19.80 -2.53 0.68
C TYR A 48 20.11 -3.11 2.06
N HIS A 49 19.99 -2.26 3.09
CA HIS A 49 20.21 -2.61 4.50
C HIS A 49 18.93 -2.59 5.33
N SER A 50 17.85 -1.99 4.81
CA SER A 50 16.54 -1.94 5.44
C SER A 50 15.44 -2.31 4.45
N HIS A 51 14.37 -2.91 4.98
CA HIS A 51 13.18 -3.28 4.22
C HIS A 51 12.01 -3.57 5.15
N GLU A 52 10.81 -3.55 4.58
CA GLU A 52 9.57 -3.95 5.21
C GLU A 52 9.02 -5.24 4.57
N PHE A 53 8.85 -6.30 5.38
CA PHE A 53 8.31 -7.56 4.87
C PHE A 53 6.86 -7.43 4.43
N MET A 54 6.52 -8.02 3.29
CA MET A 54 5.12 -8.10 2.87
C MET A 54 4.33 -9.13 3.67
N LEU A 55 4.98 -10.18 4.20
CA LEU A 55 4.39 -11.14 5.14
C LEU A 55 4.76 -10.82 6.60
N LEU A 56 3.85 -10.14 7.29
CA LEU A 56 3.98 -9.78 8.71
C LEU A 56 3.34 -10.84 9.63
N GLN A 57 4.03 -11.19 10.74
CA GLN A 57 3.50 -12.09 11.77
C GLN A 57 2.23 -11.54 12.45
N SER A 58 2.09 -10.21 12.52
CA SER A 58 0.90 -9.54 13.05
C SER A 58 -0.31 -9.62 12.13
N ASN A 59 -0.14 -10.11 10.89
CA ASN A 59 -1.16 -10.17 9.85
C ASN A 59 -1.75 -8.83 9.40
N PHE A 60 -1.13 -7.69 9.72
CA PHE A 60 -1.65 -6.39 9.26
C PHE A 60 -1.65 -6.22 7.74
N TYR A 61 -0.85 -7.02 7.02
CA TYR A 61 -0.77 -7.07 5.56
C TYR A 61 -1.57 -8.22 4.95
N GLN A 62 -2.46 -8.85 5.72
CA GLN A 62 -3.33 -9.91 5.22
C GLN A 62 -4.20 -9.43 4.04
N TYR A 63 -4.58 -8.15 4.04
CA TYR A 63 -5.14 -7.43 2.91
C TYR A 63 -4.52 -6.02 2.86
N GLY A 64 -4.26 -5.52 1.66
CA GLY A 64 -3.74 -4.18 1.46
C GLY A 64 -3.83 -3.68 0.03
N ILE A 65 -3.51 -2.39 -0.16
CA ILE A 65 -3.40 -1.73 -1.47
C ILE A 65 -2.10 -0.93 -1.50
N THR A 66 -1.33 -1.06 -2.58
CA THR A 66 -0.15 -0.22 -2.80
C THR A 66 -0.51 1.18 -3.27
N VAL A 67 0.08 2.18 -2.61
CA VAL A 67 -0.13 3.59 -2.92
C VAL A 67 1.05 4.09 -3.75
N LYS A 68 0.77 4.55 -4.97
CA LYS A 68 1.76 5.15 -5.87
C LYS A 68 2.07 6.61 -5.48
N HIS A 69 2.46 6.83 -4.22
CA HIS A 69 2.85 8.15 -3.72
C HIS A 69 4.14 8.67 -4.37
N ASN A 70 5.13 7.78 -4.52
CA ASN A 70 6.43 8.05 -5.13
C ASN A 70 6.63 7.16 -6.37
N PRO A 71 5.88 7.35 -7.47
CA PRO A 71 5.82 6.37 -8.57
C PRO A 71 7.10 6.27 -9.39
N GLN A 72 8.00 7.25 -9.29
CA GLN A 72 9.32 7.22 -9.93
C GLN A 72 10.42 6.72 -8.98
N ASN A 73 10.07 6.25 -7.77
CA ASN A 73 11.00 5.72 -6.78
C ASN A 73 12.15 6.69 -6.46
N ARG A 74 11.83 7.99 -6.37
CA ARG A 74 12.83 9.03 -6.09
C ARG A 74 13.32 8.87 -4.67
N ALA A 75 14.64 8.72 -4.51
CA ALA A 75 15.29 8.61 -3.22
C ALA A 75 14.85 9.72 -2.24
N GLY A 76 14.43 9.33 -1.03
CA GLY A 76 14.06 10.25 0.04
C GLY A 76 12.63 10.83 -0.03
N TRP A 77 11.84 10.45 -1.03
CA TRP A 77 10.46 10.93 -1.22
C TRP A 77 9.41 10.02 -0.56
N GLY A 78 9.82 9.26 0.46
CA GLY A 78 9.00 8.23 1.09
C GLY A 78 8.98 6.92 0.30
N SER A 79 8.77 5.83 1.02
CA SER A 79 8.77 4.46 0.51
C SER A 79 7.71 3.62 1.19
N CYS A 80 7.30 2.52 0.54
CA CYS A 80 6.48 1.48 1.15
C CYS A 80 5.16 2.00 1.75
N ILE A 81 4.50 2.90 1.00
CA ILE A 81 3.22 3.48 1.41
C ILE A 81 2.07 2.56 0.97
N PHE A 82 1.32 2.09 1.95
CA PHE A 82 0.22 1.15 1.76
C PHE A 82 -1.07 1.62 2.45
N ILE A 83 -2.20 1.11 1.97
CA ILE A 83 -3.44 1.00 2.75
C ILE A 83 -3.49 -0.42 3.29
N HIS A 84 -3.66 -0.62 4.60
CA HIS A 84 -3.63 -1.94 5.23
C HIS A 84 -4.53 -2.03 6.47
N LEU A 85 -4.52 -3.18 7.15
CA LEU A 85 -5.36 -3.40 8.33
C LEU A 85 -4.86 -2.60 9.54
N LYS A 86 -5.79 -2.07 10.34
CA LYS A 86 -5.50 -1.37 11.60
C LYS A 86 -4.71 -2.24 12.58
N LYS A 87 -3.76 -1.59 13.26
CA LYS A 87 -3.14 -2.13 14.46
C LYS A 87 -4.16 -2.08 15.61
N PRO A 88 -4.11 -3.02 16.57
CA PRO A 88 -4.79 -2.85 17.84
C PRO A 88 -4.38 -1.53 18.50
N ASN A 89 -5.32 -0.86 19.18
CA ASN A 89 -5.09 0.34 19.99
C ASN A 89 -4.73 1.62 19.23
N ASP A 90 -5.15 1.78 17.97
CA ASP A 90 -5.06 3.05 17.20
C ASP A 90 -3.66 3.69 17.14
N VAL A 91 -2.60 2.87 17.22
CA VAL A 91 -1.22 3.36 17.07
C VAL A 91 -1.04 3.93 15.66
N ALA A 92 -0.70 5.22 15.58
CA ALA A 92 -0.47 5.91 14.32
C ALA A 92 0.56 5.17 13.43
N SER A 93 0.29 5.16 12.13
CA SER A 93 1.22 4.70 11.11
C SER A 93 2.18 5.82 10.69
N SER A 94 3.38 5.46 10.27
CA SER A 94 4.31 6.38 9.61
C SER A 94 3.95 6.48 8.11
N GLY A 95 2.81 7.10 7.81
CA GLY A 95 2.39 7.42 6.43
C GLY A 95 1.44 6.44 5.74
N CYS A 96 1.35 5.18 6.20
CA CYS A 96 0.32 4.25 5.72
C CYS A 96 -1.10 4.68 6.15
N SER A 97 -2.13 4.23 5.45
CA SER A 97 -3.53 4.40 5.88
C SER A 97 -4.09 3.09 6.38
N MET A 98 -4.88 3.14 7.45
CA MET A 98 -5.33 1.94 8.15
C MET A 98 -6.85 1.93 8.31
N MET A 99 -7.49 0.80 8.02
CA MET A 99 -8.94 0.60 8.16
C MET A 99 -9.29 -0.80 8.67
N ALA A 100 -10.56 -1.03 8.99
CA ALA A 100 -11.02 -2.36 9.38
C ALA A 100 -10.91 -3.34 8.20
N GLN A 101 -10.85 -4.63 8.49
CA GLN A 101 -10.70 -5.65 7.45
C GLN A 101 -11.89 -5.66 6.49
N GLU A 102 -13.09 -5.53 7.02
CA GLU A 102 -14.34 -5.57 6.29
C GLU A 102 -14.40 -4.39 5.31
N GLU A 103 -14.07 -3.18 5.78
CA GLU A 103 -13.99 -1.96 4.96
C GLU A 103 -12.95 -2.10 3.84
N LEU A 104 -11.74 -2.59 4.15
CA LEU A 104 -10.70 -2.75 3.14
C LEU A 104 -11.08 -3.77 2.07
N LYS A 105 -11.69 -4.88 2.48
CA LYS A 105 -12.17 -5.91 1.54
C LYS A 105 -13.28 -5.39 0.65
N GLU A 106 -14.20 -4.60 1.20
CA GLU A 106 -15.26 -3.95 0.43
C GLU A 106 -14.66 -3.03 -0.65
N ILE A 107 -13.68 -2.19 -0.28
CA ILE A 107 -12.95 -1.34 -1.24
C ILE A 107 -12.25 -2.19 -2.31
N LEU A 108 -11.51 -3.24 -1.91
CA LEU A 108 -10.82 -4.11 -2.86
C LEU A 108 -11.78 -4.77 -3.86
N GLN A 109 -12.95 -5.21 -3.41
CA GLN A 109 -13.98 -5.81 -4.26
C GLN A 109 -14.65 -4.79 -5.19
N TRP A 110 -14.80 -3.55 -4.73
CA TRP A 110 -15.35 -2.45 -5.52
C TRP A 110 -14.39 -1.97 -6.62
N LEU A 111 -13.08 -2.03 -6.37
CA LEU A 111 -12.06 -1.60 -7.33
C LEU A 111 -12.07 -2.46 -8.60
N ASP A 112 -12.00 -1.78 -9.74
CA ASP A 112 -11.95 -2.37 -11.07
C ASP A 112 -10.91 -1.61 -11.88
N LYS A 113 -9.92 -2.32 -12.43
CA LYS A 113 -8.84 -1.72 -13.22
C LYS A 113 -9.38 -0.91 -14.40
N SER A 114 -10.43 -1.39 -15.04
CA SER A 114 -11.02 -0.78 -16.25
C SER A 114 -11.63 0.60 -15.99
N LYS A 115 -11.97 0.89 -14.73
CA LYS A 115 -12.56 2.16 -14.29
C LYS A 115 -11.52 3.21 -13.90
N ASN A 116 -10.22 2.93 -14.08
CA ASN A 116 -9.12 3.85 -13.77
C ASN A 116 -9.18 4.46 -12.34
N PRO A 117 -9.19 3.63 -11.28
CA PRO A 117 -9.42 4.12 -9.93
C PRO A 117 -8.29 5.04 -9.45
N MET A 118 -8.69 6.13 -8.80
CA MET A 118 -7.80 7.14 -8.23
C MET A 118 -7.95 7.19 -6.71
N LEU A 119 -6.85 7.47 -6.02
CA LEU A 119 -6.83 7.73 -4.59
C LEU A 119 -6.60 9.22 -4.38
N LEU A 120 -7.50 9.87 -3.66
CA LEU A 120 -7.35 11.23 -3.20
C LEU A 120 -7.30 11.23 -1.68
N GLN A 121 -6.20 11.72 -1.12
CA GLN A 121 -6.00 11.85 0.33
C GLN A 121 -5.72 13.33 0.64
N LEU A 122 -6.54 13.90 1.51
CA LEU A 122 -6.49 15.31 1.87
C LEU A 122 -6.63 15.44 3.39
N PRO A 123 -6.01 16.45 4.01
CA PRO A 123 -6.41 16.90 5.34
C PRO A 123 -7.92 17.19 5.35
N LYS A 124 -8.58 16.93 6.47
CA LYS A 124 -10.04 17.14 6.60
C LYS A 124 -10.46 18.56 6.19
N GLU A 125 -9.68 19.56 6.63
CA GLU A 125 -9.94 20.97 6.30
C GLU A 125 -9.92 21.24 4.79
N GLU A 126 -9.06 20.57 4.04
CA GLU A 126 -8.96 20.72 2.58
C GLU A 126 -10.06 19.96 1.85
N PHE A 127 -10.50 18.82 2.40
CA PHE A 127 -11.67 18.10 1.88
C PHE A 127 -12.94 18.95 2.02
N ASP A 128 -13.17 19.50 3.22
CA ASP A 128 -14.36 20.27 3.53
C ASP A 128 -14.46 21.53 2.63
N LYS A 129 -13.33 22.20 2.34
CA LYS A 129 -13.29 23.35 1.42
C LYS A 129 -13.65 22.99 -0.03
N ARG A 130 -13.19 21.84 -0.52
CA ARG A 130 -13.30 21.48 -1.95
C ARG A 130 -14.62 20.79 -2.31
N VAL A 131 -15.18 20.01 -1.37
CA VAL A 131 -16.46 19.33 -1.61
C VAL A 131 -17.63 20.30 -1.50
N THR A 132 -17.58 21.28 -0.60
CA THR A 132 -18.65 22.28 -0.45
C THR A 132 -18.81 23.15 -1.71
N LEU A 133 -17.72 23.48 -2.41
CA LEU A 133 -17.74 24.29 -3.64
C LEU A 133 -18.23 23.52 -4.89
N SER A 134 -18.45 22.20 -4.79
CA SER A 134 -18.86 21.35 -5.91
C SER A 134 -20.37 21.08 -5.93
N VAL A 135 -21.10 21.62 -4.96
CA VAL A 135 -22.54 21.38 -4.75
C VAL A 135 -23.38 22.66 -4.89
N ASP A 136 -22.75 23.77 -5.28
CA ASP A 136 -23.38 25.07 -5.58
C ASP A 136 -23.39 25.35 -7.09
#